data_AF-A0A140PV99-F1
#
_entry.id   AF-A0A140PV99-F1
#
_cell.length_a   1.000
_cell.length_b   1.000
_cell.length_c   1.000
_cell.angle_alpha   90.00
_cell.angle_beta   90.00
_cell.angle_gamma   90.00
#
_symmetry.space_group_name_H-M   'P 1'
#
loop_
_entity.id
_entity.type
_entity.pdbx_description
1 polymer ?
#
loop_
_entity_poly.entity_id
_entity_poly.type
_entity_poly.pdbx_seq_one_letter_code
_entity_poly.pdbx_strand_id
1 'polypeptide(L)'
;MGKKKYNEFYFMEDGKIHPDSDYWDLYNKDKNEAMKKLEGKMNCPLCFMAPLTVAKGRKLKYFKVNQSDVSKHLKNCPYLLDEATKSEMKEFYESATDEDIKNRLTICMNKMLKKKIEEPKNNELTVKEDNNEFKAFIIENRKRKRKYLPTISLYSQDIREELDKLKIYYGKCKVYYNYRTYIDKNDKNKEIKRYYLQILNNKTNKLICSLSVSSTVFGYLEISLPDKRENSKLYYLCFFAEFYIKEEYLNAILKDSRMILFEEIENN
;
A
#
# COMPACT_ATOMS: atom_id res chain seq x y z
N MET A 1 0.37 -24.81 -0.80
CA MET A 1 0.44 -23.34 -0.64
C MET A 1 1.83 -22.88 -1.08
N GLY A 2 1.90 -21.91 -2.01
CA GLY A 2 3.17 -21.26 -2.32
C GLY A 2 3.75 -20.55 -1.09
N LYS A 3 5.06 -20.31 -1.06
CA LYS A 3 5.69 -19.56 0.04
C LYS A 3 5.19 -18.11 -0.01
N LYS A 4 4.35 -17.70 0.95
CA LYS A 4 3.87 -16.32 1.06
C LYS A 4 5.02 -15.41 1.52
N LYS A 5 5.30 -14.38 0.73
CA LYS A 5 6.19 -13.28 1.08
C LYS A 5 5.40 -12.19 1.79
N TYR A 6 6.06 -11.48 2.70
CA TYR A 6 5.53 -10.29 3.35
C TYR A 6 6.48 -9.12 3.00
N ASN A 7 5.91 -8.01 2.56
CA ASN A 7 6.64 -6.81 2.12
C ASN A 7 6.55 -5.67 3.14
N GLU A 8 6.08 -6.01 4.34
CA GLU A 8 5.88 -5.13 5.48
C GLU A 8 5.73 -5.99 6.74
N PHE A 9 5.90 -5.36 7.89
CA PHE A 9 5.81 -6.01 9.19
C PHE A 9 5.23 -5.05 10.23
N TYR A 10 4.51 -5.61 11.19
CA TYR A 10 4.20 -4.92 12.44
C TYR A 10 5.39 -5.04 13.39
N PHE A 11 5.94 -3.90 13.80
CA PHE A 11 7.05 -3.84 14.73
C PHE A 11 6.51 -3.67 16.16
N MET A 12 6.77 -4.65 17.01
CA MET A 12 6.17 -4.70 18.35
C MET A 12 6.64 -3.56 19.26
N GLU A 13 7.86 -3.06 19.08
CA GLU A 13 8.47 -2.07 19.99
C GLU A 13 7.84 -0.68 19.89
N ASP A 14 7.46 -0.25 18.68
CA ASP A 14 6.77 1.03 18.47
C ASP A 14 5.30 0.86 18.07
N GLY A 15 4.87 -0.40 17.95
CA GLY A 15 3.56 -0.85 17.52
C GLY A 15 3.18 -0.47 16.09
N LYS A 16 4.13 -0.08 15.21
CA LYS A 16 3.87 0.45 13.85
C LYS A 16 4.04 -0.59 12.77
N ILE A 17 3.39 -0.34 11.65
CA ILE A 17 3.59 -1.10 10.43
C ILE A 17 4.68 -0.41 9.63
N HIS A 18 5.71 -1.16 9.29
CA HIS A 18 6.86 -0.71 8.55
C HIS A 18 6.92 -1.42 7.19
N PRO A 19 7.31 -0.72 6.12
CA PRO A 19 7.69 -1.38 4.88
C PRO A 19 8.95 -2.23 5.11
N ASP A 20 9.13 -3.25 4.28
CA ASP A 20 10.31 -4.11 4.34
C ASP A 20 11.65 -3.38 4.13
N SER A 21 11.64 -2.27 3.38
CA SER A 21 12.81 -1.41 3.22
C SER A 21 13.37 -0.88 4.53
N ASP A 22 12.57 -0.64 5.57
CA ASP A 22 13.09 -0.19 6.86
C ASP A 22 14.01 -1.26 7.50
N TYR A 23 13.76 -2.54 7.25
CA TYR A 23 14.67 -3.62 7.65
C TYR A 23 15.84 -3.74 6.68
N TRP A 24 15.58 -3.77 5.38
CA TRP A 24 16.61 -4.09 4.39
C TRP A 24 17.63 -2.98 4.21
N ASP A 25 17.23 -1.71 4.29
CA ASP A 25 18.14 -0.58 4.26
C ASP A 25 19.10 -0.63 5.45
N LEU A 26 18.58 -0.94 6.64
CA LEU A 26 19.41 -1.14 7.83
C LEU A 26 20.30 -2.37 7.68
N TYR A 27 19.78 -3.49 7.20
CA TYR A 27 20.53 -4.73 7.01
C TYR A 27 21.69 -4.56 6.03
N ASN A 28 21.48 -3.80 4.95
CA ASN A 28 22.51 -3.53 3.95
C ASN A 28 23.60 -2.60 4.48
N LYS A 29 23.26 -1.71 5.43
CA LYS A 29 24.20 -0.82 6.10
C LYS A 29 24.97 -1.53 7.23
N ASP A 30 24.25 -2.18 8.13
CA ASP A 30 24.75 -2.97 9.25
C ASP A 30 23.81 -4.15 9.52
N LYS A 31 24.25 -5.33 9.09
CA LYS A 31 23.52 -6.59 9.29
C LYS A 31 23.31 -6.93 10.76
N ASN A 32 24.30 -6.69 11.61
CA ASN A 32 24.24 -7.08 13.02
C ASN A 32 23.27 -6.16 13.77
N GLU A 33 23.30 -4.86 13.45
CA GLU A 33 22.34 -3.90 13.99
C GLU A 33 20.90 -4.26 13.57
N ALA A 34 20.67 -4.57 12.29
CA ALA A 34 19.35 -4.96 11.81
C ALA A 34 18.81 -6.21 12.52
N MET A 35 19.64 -7.25 12.64
CA MET A 35 19.25 -8.48 13.35
C MET A 35 18.95 -8.19 14.82
N LYS A 36 19.81 -7.44 15.52
CA LYS A 36 19.61 -7.09 16.94
C LYS A 36 18.35 -6.26 17.16
N LYS A 37 18.05 -5.33 16.24
CA LYS A 37 16.94 -4.38 16.38
C LYS A 37 15.59 -4.97 16.00
N LEU A 38 15.54 -5.88 15.01
CA LEU A 38 14.29 -6.27 14.36
C LEU A 38 13.99 -7.78 14.43
N GLU A 39 15.00 -8.66 14.49
CA GLU A 39 14.76 -10.11 14.48
C GLU A 39 14.03 -10.55 15.76
N GLY A 40 12.95 -11.34 15.62
CA GLY A 40 12.08 -11.73 16.72
C GLY A 40 11.08 -10.66 17.19
N LYS A 41 11.11 -9.45 16.59
CA LYS A 41 10.26 -8.31 16.97
C LYS A 41 9.23 -7.90 15.91
N MET A 42 9.13 -8.70 14.84
CA MET A 42 8.29 -8.46 13.69
C MET A 42 7.13 -9.45 13.66
N ASN A 43 5.90 -8.96 13.54
CA ASN A 43 4.70 -9.78 13.37
C ASN A 43 3.97 -9.44 12.07
N CYS A 44 2.96 -10.25 11.75
CA CYS A 44 2.05 -10.04 10.64
C CYS A 44 1.49 -8.61 10.65
N PRO A 45 1.58 -7.87 9.54
CA PRO A 45 1.15 -6.47 9.46
C PRO A 45 -0.37 -6.30 9.41
N LEU A 46 -1.15 -7.38 9.36
CA LEU A 46 -2.61 -7.32 9.38
C LEU A 46 -3.19 -7.80 10.72
N CYS A 47 -2.77 -8.96 11.21
CA CYS A 47 -3.31 -9.49 12.47
C CYS A 47 -2.46 -9.17 13.70
N PHE A 48 -1.23 -8.68 13.52
CA PHE A 48 -0.28 -8.34 14.58
C PHE A 48 0.17 -9.50 15.48
N MET A 49 -0.33 -10.73 15.25
CA MET A 49 -0.07 -11.90 16.11
C MET A 49 1.02 -12.84 15.57
N ALA A 50 0.95 -13.23 14.29
CA ALA A 50 1.85 -14.26 13.78
C ALA A 50 3.28 -13.73 13.57
N PRO A 51 4.32 -14.33 14.16
CA PRO A 51 5.69 -13.84 14.06
C PRO A 51 6.25 -14.01 12.65
N LEU A 52 6.91 -12.95 12.17
CA LEU A 52 7.65 -12.93 10.93
C LEU A 52 9.12 -13.24 11.19
N THR A 53 9.71 -13.99 10.26
CA THR A 53 11.13 -14.34 10.25
C THR A 53 11.72 -14.05 8.88
N VAL A 54 13.03 -13.87 8.85
CA VAL A 54 13.76 -13.64 7.61
C VAL A 54 14.11 -14.98 6.97
N ALA A 55 13.59 -15.22 5.77
CA ALA A 55 14.06 -16.31 4.93
C ALA A 55 15.47 -15.98 4.41
N LYS A 56 16.47 -16.75 4.83
CA LYS A 56 17.88 -16.59 4.45
C LYS A 56 18.22 -17.63 3.36
N GLY A 57 17.98 -17.31 2.09
CA GLY A 57 18.32 -18.15 0.94
C GLY A 57 19.42 -17.57 0.07
N ARG A 58 20.07 -18.39 -0.78
CA ARG A 58 21.14 -17.97 -1.71
C ARG A 58 20.70 -16.93 -2.76
N LYS A 59 19.40 -16.81 -3.04
CA LYS A 59 18.86 -15.95 -4.11
C LYS A 59 17.73 -15.00 -3.70
N LEU A 60 17.06 -15.20 -2.56
CA LEU A 60 15.92 -14.36 -2.15
C LEU A 60 15.92 -14.20 -0.63
N LYS A 61 15.98 -12.95 -0.17
CA LYS A 61 15.74 -12.56 1.22
C LYS A 61 14.36 -11.92 1.29
N TYR A 62 13.48 -12.45 2.13
CA TYR A 62 12.11 -11.98 2.26
C TYR A 62 11.56 -12.38 3.63
N PHE A 63 10.49 -11.74 4.07
CA PHE A 63 9.82 -12.13 5.30
C PHE A 63 8.82 -13.25 5.07
N LYS A 64 8.75 -14.17 6.03
CA LYS A 64 7.80 -15.27 6.05
C LYS A 64 7.36 -15.58 7.48
N VAL A 65 6.21 -16.23 7.60
CA VAL A 65 5.83 -16.97 8.81
C VAL A 65 6.37 -18.39 8.68
N ASN A 66 6.97 -18.94 9.74
CA ASN A 66 7.38 -20.34 9.75
C ASN A 66 6.15 -21.25 9.81
N GLN A 67 6.25 -22.48 9.29
CA GLN A 67 5.12 -23.40 9.22
C GLN A 67 4.51 -23.68 10.62
N SER A 68 5.35 -23.79 11.64
CA SER A 68 4.95 -23.97 13.05
C SER A 68 4.19 -22.78 13.63
N ASP A 69 4.33 -21.59 13.03
CA ASP A 69 3.75 -20.33 13.51
C ASP A 69 2.52 -19.89 12.70
N VAL A 70 2.11 -20.64 11.67
CA VAL A 70 0.94 -20.31 10.84
C VAL A 70 -0.34 -20.25 11.67
N SER A 71 -0.48 -21.12 12.68
CA SER A 71 -1.63 -21.13 13.59
C SER A 71 -1.68 -19.93 14.54
N LYS A 72 -0.61 -19.14 14.64
CA LYS A 72 -0.58 -17.91 15.47
C LYS A 72 -1.27 -16.72 14.81
N HIS A 73 -1.73 -16.83 13.56
CA HIS A 73 -2.59 -15.81 12.96
C HIS A 73 -3.94 -15.75 13.66
N LEU A 74 -4.53 -14.55 13.75
CA LEU A 74 -5.95 -14.42 14.12
C LEU A 74 -6.83 -15.19 13.12
N LYS A 75 -7.94 -15.73 13.63
CA LYS A 75 -9.01 -16.34 12.81
C LYS A 75 -9.41 -15.36 11.71
N ASN A 76 -9.48 -15.84 10.46
CA ASN A 76 -9.76 -15.05 9.26
C ASN A 76 -8.68 -14.04 8.81
N CYS A 77 -7.45 -14.07 9.35
CA CYS A 77 -6.39 -13.21 8.82
C CYS A 77 -6.25 -13.41 7.30
N PRO A 78 -6.23 -12.32 6.49
CA PRO A 78 -6.14 -12.45 5.03
C PRO A 78 -4.90 -13.22 4.56
N TYR A 79 -3.79 -13.16 5.31
CA TYR A 79 -2.59 -13.95 5.04
C TYR A 79 -2.75 -15.47 5.22
N LEU A 80 -3.90 -15.97 5.70
CA LEU A 80 -4.23 -17.39 5.65
C LEU A 80 -4.79 -17.80 4.28
N LEU A 81 -5.38 -16.87 3.51
CA LEU A 81 -6.00 -17.11 2.21
C LEU A 81 -4.99 -17.01 1.06
N ASP A 82 -5.18 -17.80 0.00
CA ASP A 82 -4.40 -17.60 -1.23
C ASP A 82 -4.58 -16.19 -1.78
N GLU A 83 -3.50 -15.60 -2.31
CA GLU A 83 -3.57 -14.31 -3.02
C GLU A 83 -4.52 -14.43 -4.22
N ALA A 84 -5.29 -13.39 -4.47
CA ALA A 84 -6.05 -13.23 -5.69
C ALA A 84 -5.08 -13.21 -6.88
N THR A 85 -5.49 -13.83 -7.97
CA THR A 85 -4.76 -13.75 -9.25
C THR A 85 -4.98 -12.38 -9.89
N LYS A 86 -4.12 -12.00 -10.85
CA LYS A 86 -4.27 -10.77 -11.64
C LYS A 86 -5.67 -10.64 -12.26
N SER A 87 -6.21 -11.72 -12.81
CA SER A 87 -7.55 -11.76 -13.39
C SER A 87 -8.65 -11.57 -12.36
N GLU A 88 -8.54 -12.23 -11.19
CA GLU A 88 -9.52 -12.08 -10.10
C GLU A 88 -9.51 -10.66 -9.53
N MET A 89 -8.35 -10.03 -9.40
CA MET A 89 -8.24 -8.63 -8.98
C MET A 89 -8.90 -7.72 -10.02
N LYS A 90 -8.57 -7.86 -11.30
CA LYS A 90 -9.13 -7.03 -12.38
C LYS A 90 -10.66 -7.12 -12.41
N GLU A 91 -11.20 -8.34 -12.38
CA GLU A 91 -12.66 -8.56 -12.36
C GLU A 91 -13.33 -7.92 -11.14
N PHE A 92 -12.71 -8.05 -9.96
CA PHE A 92 -13.21 -7.39 -8.76
C PHE A 92 -13.31 -5.88 -8.96
N TYR A 93 -12.25 -5.22 -9.45
CA TYR A 93 -12.29 -3.76 -9.61
C TYR A 93 -13.17 -3.26 -10.74
N GLU A 94 -13.41 -4.07 -11.78
CA GLU A 94 -14.38 -3.74 -12.84
C GLU A 94 -15.84 -3.79 -12.34
N SER A 95 -16.11 -4.46 -11.22
CA SER A 95 -17.45 -4.63 -10.65
C SER A 95 -17.65 -3.96 -9.28
N ALA A 96 -16.56 -3.53 -8.63
CA ALA A 96 -16.60 -2.90 -7.32
C ALA A 96 -17.33 -1.55 -7.37
N THR A 97 -18.16 -1.29 -6.37
CA THR A 97 -18.79 0.02 -6.22
C THR A 97 -17.78 1.05 -5.73
N ASP A 98 -18.09 2.32 -5.94
CA ASP A 98 -17.24 3.41 -5.46
C ASP A 98 -17.11 3.43 -3.94
N GLU A 99 -18.19 3.04 -3.26
CA GLU A 99 -18.20 2.88 -1.80
C GLU A 99 -17.28 1.73 -1.37
N ASP A 100 -17.28 0.60 -2.09
CA ASP A 100 -16.36 -0.52 -1.81
C ASP A 100 -14.90 -0.09 -1.96
N ILE A 101 -14.57 0.65 -3.02
CA ILE A 101 -13.22 1.17 -3.27
C ILE A 101 -12.82 2.13 -2.15
N LYS A 102 -13.67 3.11 -1.84
CA LYS A 102 -13.39 4.13 -0.82
C LYS A 102 -13.22 3.52 0.56
N ASN A 103 -14.07 2.56 0.93
CA ASN A 103 -14.00 1.89 2.22
C ASN A 103 -12.69 1.08 2.37
N ARG A 104 -12.25 0.40 1.30
CA ARG A 104 -10.96 -0.32 1.29
C ARG A 104 -9.76 0.61 1.40
N LEU A 105 -9.74 1.73 0.67
CA LEU A 105 -8.69 2.74 0.81
C LEU A 105 -8.67 3.35 2.22
N THR A 106 -9.84 3.58 2.81
CA THR A 106 -9.98 4.14 4.16
C THR A 106 -9.42 3.18 5.21
N ILE A 107 -9.73 1.89 5.11
CA ILE A 107 -9.18 0.87 6.01
C ILE A 107 -7.65 0.75 5.82
N CYS A 108 -7.15 0.83 4.57
CA CYS A 108 -5.72 0.87 4.31
C CYS A 108 -5.05 2.16 4.86
N MET A 109 -5.74 3.30 4.82
CA MET A 109 -5.26 4.55 5.40
C MET A 109 -5.18 4.47 6.93
N ASN A 110 -6.24 3.97 7.58
CA ASN A 110 -6.30 3.80 9.03
C ASN A 110 -5.20 2.86 9.54
N LYS A 111 -4.89 1.80 8.77
CA LYS A 111 -3.76 0.91 9.02
C LYS A 111 -2.44 1.67 9.12
N MET A 112 -2.18 2.66 8.26
CA MET A 112 -0.98 3.50 8.35
C MET A 112 -1.04 4.54 9.48
N LEU A 113 -2.20 5.16 9.67
CA LEU A 113 -2.36 6.24 10.65
C LEU A 113 -2.29 5.77 12.10
N LYS A 114 -2.50 4.46 12.34
CA LYS A 114 -2.69 3.92 13.68
C LYS A 114 -3.67 4.76 14.51
N LYS A 115 -4.80 5.18 13.91
CA LYS A 115 -5.92 5.56 14.77
C LYS A 115 -6.15 4.31 15.62
N LYS A 116 -5.75 4.37 16.90
CA LYS A 116 -5.95 3.27 17.84
C LYS A 116 -7.39 2.87 17.61
N ILE A 117 -7.62 1.63 17.21
CA ILE A 117 -8.88 0.98 17.52
C ILE A 117 -8.98 1.21 19.02
N GLU A 118 -9.93 2.05 19.46
CA GLU A 118 -10.10 2.34 20.88
C GLU A 118 -10.15 0.97 21.57
N GLU A 119 -9.15 0.67 22.38
CA GLU A 119 -9.20 -0.48 23.24
C GLU A 119 -10.46 -0.26 24.10
N PRO A 120 -11.49 -1.12 23.99
CA PRO A 120 -12.52 -1.09 25.01
C PRO A 120 -11.76 -1.40 26.31
N LYS A 121 -11.75 -0.42 27.22
CA LYS A 121 -11.27 -0.60 28.59
C LYS A 121 -12.08 -1.74 29.19
N ASN A 122 -11.61 -2.98 29.11
CA ASN A 122 -11.97 -4.13 29.94
C ASN A 122 -11.04 -5.31 29.66
N ASN A 123 -10.54 -5.88 30.75
CA ASN A 123 -9.52 -6.93 30.86
C ASN A 123 -9.97 -8.34 30.39
N GLU A 124 -10.53 -8.48 29.20
CA GLU A 124 -10.68 -9.79 28.56
C GLU A 124 -10.34 -9.66 27.09
N LEU A 125 -9.40 -10.49 26.62
CA LEU A 125 -9.09 -10.73 25.19
C LEU A 125 -10.30 -11.37 24.49
N THR A 126 -11.41 -10.64 24.41
CA THR A 126 -12.50 -10.91 23.48
C THR A 126 -12.31 -9.98 22.29
N VAL A 127 -11.33 -10.32 21.45
CA VAL A 127 -11.26 -9.82 20.08
C VAL A 127 -12.57 -10.24 19.43
N LYS A 128 -13.54 -9.31 19.34
CA LYS A 128 -14.84 -9.56 18.73
C LYS A 128 -14.59 -10.27 17.39
N GLU A 129 -15.17 -11.45 17.23
CA GLU A 129 -14.86 -12.40 16.14
C GLU A 129 -15.18 -11.88 14.73
N ASP A 130 -15.70 -10.67 14.59
CA ASP A 130 -15.98 -9.97 13.34
C ASP A 130 -15.03 -8.77 13.14
N ASN A 131 -13.77 -9.03 12.82
CA ASN A 131 -12.88 -7.99 12.28
C ASN A 131 -13.37 -7.57 10.89
N ASN A 132 -14.34 -6.63 10.86
CA ASN A 132 -14.88 -6.04 9.63
C ASN A 132 -13.76 -5.45 8.74
N GLU A 133 -12.65 -5.02 9.35
CA GLU A 133 -11.46 -4.53 8.67
C GLU A 133 -10.78 -5.56 7.77
N PHE A 134 -10.75 -6.84 8.14
CA PHE A 134 -10.16 -7.88 7.27
C PHE A 134 -10.94 -8.07 5.98
N LYS A 135 -12.24 -7.77 5.95
CA LYS A 135 -13.05 -7.87 4.73
C LYS A 135 -12.53 -6.94 3.63
N ALA A 136 -11.93 -5.80 3.99
CA ALA A 136 -11.33 -4.88 3.02
C ALA A 136 -10.12 -5.45 2.27
N PHE A 137 -9.52 -6.53 2.77
CA PHE A 137 -8.41 -7.24 2.13
C PHE A 137 -8.82 -8.62 1.61
N ILE A 138 -10.12 -8.89 1.54
CA ILE A 138 -10.65 -10.16 1.06
C ILE A 138 -11.63 -9.90 -0.08
N ILE A 139 -11.54 -10.74 -1.11
CA ILE A 139 -12.52 -10.81 -2.19
C ILE A 139 -13.01 -12.23 -2.34
N GLU A 140 -14.15 -12.42 -2.98
CA GLU A 140 -14.66 -13.73 -3.37
C GLU A 140 -14.55 -13.89 -4.88
N ASN A 141 -13.97 -14.99 -5.35
CA ASN A 141 -13.88 -15.27 -6.78
C ASN A 141 -15.16 -15.96 -7.30
N ARG A 142 -15.27 -16.14 -8.62
CA ARG A 142 -16.41 -16.85 -9.26
C ARG A 142 -16.71 -18.24 -8.70
N LYS A 143 -15.73 -18.91 -8.10
CA LYS A 143 -15.87 -20.23 -7.48
C LYS A 143 -16.26 -20.16 -6.01
N ARG A 144 -16.71 -18.99 -5.53
CA ARG A 144 -17.04 -18.69 -4.14
C ARG A 144 -15.89 -18.96 -3.16
N LYS A 145 -14.65 -18.83 -3.64
CA LYS A 145 -13.46 -18.96 -2.80
C LYS A 145 -13.00 -17.59 -2.35
N ARG A 146 -12.80 -17.44 -1.05
CA ARG A 146 -12.18 -16.26 -0.44
C ARG A 146 -10.71 -16.17 -0.86
N LYS A 147 -10.30 -14.99 -1.30
CA LYS A 147 -8.95 -14.67 -1.76
C LYS A 147 -8.43 -13.42 -1.05
N TYR A 148 -7.13 -13.39 -0.79
CA TYR A 148 -6.46 -12.22 -0.26
C TYR A 148 -6.24 -11.18 -1.37
N LEU A 149 -6.68 -9.95 -1.13
CA LEU A 149 -6.41 -8.79 -1.96
C LEU A 149 -5.20 -8.04 -1.36
N PRO A 150 -4.01 -8.13 -1.98
CA PRO A 150 -2.79 -7.60 -1.41
C PRO A 150 -2.70 -6.08 -1.48
N THR A 151 -2.04 -5.52 -0.47
CA THR A 151 -1.59 -4.13 -0.42
C THR A 151 -0.07 -4.10 -0.45
N ILE A 152 0.53 -3.06 -1.02
CA ILE A 152 1.98 -2.92 -1.05
C ILE A 152 2.43 -1.48 -0.78
N SER A 153 3.45 -1.33 0.05
CA SER A 153 4.02 -0.02 0.32
C SER A 153 4.77 0.49 -0.91
N LEU A 154 4.70 1.80 -1.17
CA LEU A 154 5.54 2.50 -2.15
C LEU A 154 7.04 2.40 -1.86
N TYR A 155 7.40 2.03 -0.63
CA TYR A 155 8.77 1.81 -0.19
C TYR A 155 9.18 0.32 -0.26
N SER A 156 8.30 -0.57 -0.73
CA SER A 156 8.58 -2.00 -0.82
C SER A 156 9.72 -2.28 -1.79
N GLN A 157 10.69 -3.13 -1.42
CA GLN A 157 11.76 -3.52 -2.34
C GLN A 157 11.22 -4.35 -3.53
N ASP A 158 10.20 -5.17 -3.25
CA ASP A 158 9.55 -6.04 -4.24
C ASP A 158 8.52 -5.29 -5.11
N ILE A 159 8.38 -3.96 -5.01
CA ILE A 159 7.35 -3.21 -5.77
C ILE A 159 7.49 -3.37 -7.29
N ARG A 160 8.73 -3.55 -7.77
CA ARG A 160 9.02 -3.77 -9.20
C ARG A 160 8.72 -5.19 -9.67
N GLU A 161 8.60 -6.16 -8.76
CA GLU A 161 8.18 -7.53 -9.08
C GLU A 161 6.64 -7.64 -9.22
N GLU A 162 5.91 -6.61 -8.82
CA GLU A 162 4.44 -6.62 -8.67
C GLU A 162 3.71 -5.61 -9.59
N LEU A 163 4.41 -5.05 -10.58
CA LEU A 163 3.94 -3.93 -11.42
C LEU A 163 2.65 -4.24 -12.18
N ASP A 164 2.51 -5.48 -12.65
CA ASP A 164 1.44 -5.88 -13.56
C ASP A 164 0.15 -6.31 -12.83
N LYS A 165 0.01 -5.97 -11.55
CA LYS A 165 -1.17 -6.29 -10.75
C LYS A 165 -1.81 -5.02 -10.21
N LEU A 166 -3.13 -4.94 -10.36
CA LEU A 166 -3.94 -3.89 -9.77
C LEU A 166 -4.03 -4.10 -8.25
N LYS A 167 -3.40 -3.22 -7.47
CA LYS A 167 -3.29 -3.34 -6.00
C LYS A 167 -3.54 -1.99 -5.33
N ILE A 168 -3.74 -2.02 -4.01
CA ILE A 168 -3.61 -0.81 -3.18
C ILE A 168 -2.13 -0.54 -2.95
N TYR A 169 -1.68 0.63 -3.36
CA TYR A 169 -0.40 1.20 -3.02
C TYR A 169 -0.57 2.22 -1.92
N TYR A 170 0.34 2.25 -0.96
CA TYR A 170 0.28 3.19 0.14
C TYR A 170 1.65 3.65 0.63
N GLY A 171 1.68 4.78 1.31
CA GLY A 171 2.90 5.26 1.96
C GLY A 171 2.75 6.64 2.59
N LYS A 172 3.75 7.01 3.39
CA LYS A 172 3.97 8.38 3.86
C LYS A 172 4.93 9.06 2.88
N CYS A 173 4.45 9.93 2.01
CA CYS A 173 5.24 10.50 0.91
C CYS A 173 5.07 12.01 0.81
N LYS A 174 6.00 12.69 0.14
CA LYS A 174 5.78 14.07 -0.26
C LYS A 174 5.09 14.12 -1.61
N VAL A 175 4.09 14.97 -1.78
CA VAL A 175 3.29 15.06 -3.00
C VAL A 175 3.26 16.51 -3.48
N TYR A 176 3.39 16.65 -4.80
CA TYR A 176 3.06 17.86 -5.54
C TYR A 176 2.46 17.44 -6.87
N TYR A 177 1.94 18.38 -7.66
CA TYR A 177 1.52 18.12 -9.01
C TYR A 177 2.25 19.03 -10.00
N ASN A 178 2.31 18.60 -11.26
CA ASN A 178 2.54 19.49 -12.38
C ASN A 178 1.53 19.16 -13.48
N TYR A 179 1.49 19.97 -14.53
CA TYR A 179 0.65 19.69 -15.69
C TYR A 179 1.42 19.91 -16.99
N ARG A 180 0.95 19.25 -18.04
CA ARG A 180 1.40 19.49 -19.42
C ARG A 180 0.18 19.73 -20.29
N THR A 181 0.32 20.64 -21.24
CA THR A 181 -0.70 20.91 -22.26
C THR A 181 -0.37 20.11 -23.51
N TYR A 182 -1.40 19.51 -24.10
CA TYR A 182 -1.32 18.74 -25.33
C TYR A 182 -2.37 19.25 -26.31
N ILE A 183 -2.08 19.20 -27.60
CA ILE A 183 -3.08 19.47 -28.64
C ILE A 183 -3.97 18.22 -28.79
N ASP A 184 -5.29 18.39 -28.81
CA ASP A 184 -6.26 17.32 -29.03
C ASP A 184 -6.01 16.69 -30.41
N LYS A 185 -5.98 15.35 -30.46
CA LYS A 185 -5.71 14.63 -31.71
C LYS A 185 -6.83 14.81 -32.74
N ASN A 186 -8.06 15.06 -32.27
CA ASN A 186 -9.25 15.21 -33.10
C ASN A 186 -9.58 16.68 -33.38
N ASP A 187 -9.02 17.62 -32.62
CA ASP A 187 -9.21 19.06 -32.79
C ASP A 187 -7.90 19.81 -32.52
N LYS A 188 -7.22 20.24 -33.58
CA LYS A 188 -5.92 20.92 -33.47
C LYS A 188 -5.99 22.29 -32.78
N ASN A 189 -7.18 22.85 -32.60
CA ASN A 189 -7.39 24.13 -31.91
C ASN A 189 -7.72 23.94 -30.43
N LYS A 190 -7.89 22.70 -29.98
CA LYS A 190 -8.25 22.38 -28.61
C LYS A 190 -7.03 21.90 -27.82
N GLU A 191 -6.75 22.60 -26.74
CA GLU A 191 -5.73 22.22 -25.78
C GLU A 191 -6.32 21.35 -24.66
N ILE A 192 -5.65 20.25 -24.34
CA ILE A 192 -5.97 19.35 -23.24
C ILE A 192 -4.86 19.45 -22.20
N LYS A 193 -5.24 19.84 -20.97
CA LYS A 193 -4.36 19.74 -19.82
C LYS A 193 -4.38 18.33 -19.26
N ARG A 194 -3.19 17.79 -19.01
CA ARG A 194 -2.98 16.53 -18.28
C ARG A 194 -2.14 16.81 -17.06
N TYR A 195 -2.64 16.38 -15.91
CA TYR A 195 -2.00 16.57 -14.62
C TYR A 195 -1.18 15.33 -14.27
N TYR A 196 -0.13 15.53 -13.50
CA TYR A 196 0.70 14.47 -12.97
C TYR A 196 0.94 14.71 -11.50
N LEU A 197 0.44 13.82 -10.65
CA LEU A 197 0.74 13.81 -9.22
C LEU A 197 2.10 13.15 -9.05
N GLN A 198 3.06 13.91 -8.58
CA GLN A 198 4.44 13.50 -8.37
C GLN A 198 4.62 13.11 -6.91
N ILE A 199 4.89 11.83 -6.67
CA ILE A 199 5.02 11.23 -5.35
C ILE A 199 6.50 11.00 -5.07
N LEU A 200 7.02 11.76 -4.13
CA LEU A 200 8.42 11.73 -3.72
C LEU A 200 8.60 10.92 -2.44
N ASN A 201 9.75 10.26 -2.36
CA ASN A 201 10.25 9.66 -1.13
C ASN A 201 10.41 10.73 -0.07
N ASN A 202 9.82 10.54 1.11
CA ASN A 202 9.87 11.53 2.19
C ASN A 202 11.27 11.68 2.83
N LYS A 203 12.12 10.64 2.78
CA LYS A 203 13.48 10.64 3.31
C LYS A 203 14.49 11.19 2.30
N THR A 204 14.39 10.80 1.03
CA THR A 204 15.41 11.08 0.00
C THR A 204 15.02 12.17 -1.00
N ASN A 205 13.75 12.63 -0.99
CA ASN A 205 13.16 13.52 -2.00
C ASN A 205 13.25 13.02 -3.45
N LYS A 206 13.63 11.75 -3.68
CA LYS A 206 13.63 11.13 -5.02
C LYS A 206 12.21 10.83 -5.47
N LEU A 207 11.95 10.97 -6.77
CA LEU A 207 10.66 10.60 -7.36
C LEU A 207 10.49 9.07 -7.30
N ILE A 208 9.40 8.62 -6.68
CA ILE A 208 9.03 7.20 -6.61
C ILE A 208 8.00 6.89 -7.70
N CYS A 209 6.98 7.73 -7.79
CA CYS A 209 5.80 7.46 -8.59
C CYS A 209 5.23 8.74 -9.22
N SER A 210 4.78 8.64 -10.47
CA SER A 210 4.04 9.69 -11.17
C SER A 210 2.66 9.15 -11.57
N LEU A 211 1.60 9.70 -10.98
CA LEU A 211 0.22 9.36 -11.34
C LEU A 211 -0.30 10.35 -12.35
N SER A 212 -0.64 9.87 -13.54
CA SER A 212 -1.22 10.69 -14.59
C SER A 212 -2.74 10.78 -14.43
N VAL A 213 -3.27 12.01 -14.48
CA VAL A 213 -4.66 12.33 -14.18
C VAL A 213 -5.23 13.24 -15.27
N SER A 214 -6.47 13.01 -15.69
CA SER A 214 -7.17 13.93 -16.60
C SER A 214 -7.55 15.23 -15.89
N SER A 215 -7.84 16.29 -16.64
CA SER A 215 -8.33 17.55 -16.06
C SER A 215 -9.59 17.34 -15.22
N THR A 216 -10.53 16.54 -15.72
CA THR A 216 -11.78 16.22 -15.03
C THR A 216 -11.51 15.51 -13.70
N VAL A 217 -10.71 14.44 -13.71
CA VAL A 217 -10.41 13.68 -12.49
C VAL A 217 -9.63 14.53 -11.49
N PHE A 218 -8.68 15.35 -11.96
CA PHE A 218 -7.93 16.26 -11.10
C PHE A 218 -8.83 17.28 -10.39
N GLY A 219 -9.84 17.82 -11.09
CA GLY A 219 -10.83 18.72 -10.51
C GLY A 219 -11.67 18.11 -9.39
N TYR A 220 -11.80 16.78 -9.36
CA TYR A 220 -12.53 16.03 -8.32
C TYR A 220 -11.65 15.53 -7.16
N LEU A 221 -10.34 15.82 -7.14
CA LEU A 221 -9.49 15.37 -6.03
C LEU A 221 -9.74 16.13 -4.72
N GLU A 222 -10.52 17.22 -4.74
CA GLU A 222 -10.94 18.02 -3.57
C GLU A 222 -9.80 18.37 -2.59
N ILE A 223 -8.55 18.43 -3.08
CA ILE A 223 -7.35 18.63 -2.28
C ILE A 223 -6.46 19.73 -2.86
N SER A 224 -5.96 20.59 -1.98
CA SER A 224 -5.00 21.64 -2.34
C SER A 224 -3.58 21.07 -2.38
N LEU A 225 -3.22 20.48 -3.52
CA LEU A 225 -1.86 20.03 -3.76
C LEU A 225 -0.97 21.21 -4.22
N PRO A 226 0.31 21.24 -3.85
CA PRO A 226 1.26 22.23 -4.35
C PRO A 226 1.60 21.93 -5.82
N ASP A 227 1.76 22.98 -6.64
CA ASP A 227 2.04 22.89 -8.08
C ASP A 227 3.54 22.87 -8.43
N LYS A 228 4.40 22.85 -7.41
CA LYS A 228 5.86 22.87 -7.53
C LYS A 228 6.52 21.88 -6.58
N ARG A 229 7.67 21.37 -7.00
CA ARG A 229 8.45 20.38 -6.24
C ARG A 229 8.96 20.96 -4.92
N GLU A 230 9.45 22.20 -4.93
CA GLU A 230 9.97 22.86 -3.71
C GLU A 230 8.92 22.94 -2.61
N ASN A 231 7.65 23.09 -3.01
CA ASN A 231 6.51 23.24 -2.09
C ASN A 231 5.83 21.90 -1.76
N SER A 232 6.44 20.77 -2.15
CA SER A 232 5.83 19.45 -1.91
C SER A 232 5.48 19.25 -0.43
N LYS A 233 4.24 18.84 -0.20
CA LYS A 233 3.68 18.64 1.15
C LYS A 233 3.69 17.18 1.52
N LEU A 234 3.71 16.89 2.81
CA LEU A 234 3.79 15.51 3.32
C LEU A 234 2.38 14.95 3.53
N TYR A 235 2.13 13.76 2.99
CA TYR A 235 0.85 13.07 3.08
C TYR A 235 1.04 11.62 3.50
N TYR A 236 0.06 11.05 4.17
CA TYR A 236 -0.26 9.65 3.97
C TYR A 236 -1.14 9.55 2.72
N LEU A 237 -0.86 8.59 1.84
CA LEU A 237 -1.69 8.34 0.67
C LEU A 237 -1.91 6.85 0.46
N CYS A 238 -3.11 6.52 -0.04
CA CYS A 238 -3.50 5.18 -0.50
C CYS A 238 -4.15 5.32 -1.87
N PHE A 239 -3.82 4.46 -2.82
CA PHE A 239 -4.51 4.45 -4.11
C PHE A 239 -4.49 3.10 -4.81
N PHE A 240 -5.46 2.89 -5.69
CA PHE A 240 -5.46 1.77 -6.62
C PHE A 240 -4.82 2.16 -7.94
N ALA A 241 -3.89 1.33 -8.40
CA ALA A 241 -3.26 1.52 -9.70
C ALA A 241 -2.73 0.19 -10.26
N GLU A 242 -2.54 0.15 -11.58
CA GLU A 242 -1.63 -0.80 -12.22
C GLU A 242 -0.42 0.00 -12.67
N PHE A 243 0.77 -0.46 -12.29
CA PHE A 243 2.00 0.27 -12.57
C PHE A 243 2.68 -0.21 -13.84
N TYR A 244 3.42 0.71 -14.46
CA TYR A 244 4.45 0.39 -15.42
C TYR A 244 5.69 1.22 -15.11
N ILE A 245 6.86 0.75 -15.54
CA ILE A 245 8.10 1.51 -15.40
C ILE A 245 8.32 2.35 -16.64
N LYS A 246 8.61 3.64 -16.43
CA LYS A 246 9.09 4.56 -17.45
C LYS A 246 10.05 5.53 -16.79
N GLU A 247 11.19 5.82 -17.44
CA GLU A 247 12.18 6.79 -16.94
C GLU A 247 12.67 6.47 -15.50
N GLU A 248 12.83 5.18 -15.18
CA GLU A 248 13.33 4.64 -13.89
C GLU A 248 12.42 4.77 -12.66
N TYR A 249 11.21 5.35 -12.79
CA TYR A 249 10.22 5.45 -11.71
C TYR A 249 8.88 4.79 -12.09
N LEU A 250 8.02 4.62 -11.09
CA LEU A 250 6.70 4.00 -11.24
C LEU A 250 5.74 4.99 -11.90
N ASN A 251 4.99 4.53 -12.89
CA ASN A 251 4.00 5.34 -13.57
C ASN A 251 2.67 4.61 -13.58
N ALA A 252 1.59 5.33 -13.31
CA ALA A 252 0.24 4.82 -13.42
C ALA A 252 -0.72 5.90 -13.93
N ILE A 253 -1.92 5.47 -14.33
CA ILE A 253 -3.01 6.35 -14.69
C ILE A 253 -4.08 6.23 -13.61
N LEU A 254 -4.41 7.34 -12.97
CA LEU A 254 -5.56 7.43 -12.07
C LEU A 254 -6.78 7.76 -12.93
N LYS A 255 -7.65 6.77 -13.11
CA LYS A 255 -8.85 6.89 -13.98
C LYS A 255 -10.03 7.57 -13.28
N ASP A 256 -10.01 7.58 -11.95
CA ASP A 256 -11.11 8.03 -11.11
C ASP A 256 -10.56 8.66 -9.83
N SER A 257 -11.12 9.79 -9.38
CA SER A 257 -10.65 10.51 -8.19
C SER A 257 -10.91 9.73 -6.92
N ARG A 258 -11.89 8.82 -6.94
CA ARG A 258 -12.29 7.98 -5.79
C ARG A 258 -11.31 6.82 -5.55
N MET A 259 -10.42 6.56 -6.51
CA MET A 259 -9.37 5.54 -6.40
C MET A 259 -8.14 6.00 -5.64
N ILE A 260 -8.15 7.20 -5.04
CA ILE A 260 -7.06 7.72 -4.22
C ILE A 260 -7.61 8.41 -2.97
N LEU A 261 -6.88 8.29 -1.86
CA LEU A 261 -7.10 9.04 -0.63
C LEU A 261 -5.80 9.68 -0.18
N PHE A 262 -5.91 10.86 0.39
CA PHE A 262 -4.83 11.63 0.98
C PHE A 262 -5.21 12.04 2.41
N GLU A 263 -4.26 11.98 3.33
CA GLU A 263 -4.34 12.62 4.64
C GLU A 263 -3.10 13.51 4.79
N GLU A 264 -3.27 14.84 4.81
CA GLU A 264 -2.16 15.78 5.00
C GLU A 264 -1.55 15.58 6.39
N ILE A 265 -0.23 15.59 6.46
CA ILE A 265 0.48 15.59 7.74
C ILE A 265 0.89 17.02 8.01
N GLU A 266 0.16 17.68 8.93
CA GLU A 266 0.54 18.98 9.43
C GLU A 266 1.92 18.87 10.11
N ASN A 267 2.84 19.74 9.71
CA ASN A 267 4.11 19.87 10.41
C ASN A 267 3.83 20.69 11.68
N ASN A 268 3.64 20.01 12.81
CA ASN A 268 3.76 20.64 14.13
C ASN A 268 5.23 20.98 14.42
#